data_AF-A0A819I732-F1
#
_entry.id   AF-A0A819I732-F1
#
_cell.length_a   1.000
_cell.length_b   1.000
_cell.length_c   1.000
_cell.angle_alpha   90.00
_cell.angle_beta   90.00
_cell.angle_gamma   90.00
#
_symmetry.space_group_name_H-M   'P 1'
#
loop_
_entity.id
_entity.type
_entity.pdbx_description
1 polymer ?
#
loop_
_entity_poly.entity_id
_entity_poly.type
_entity_poly.pdbx_seq_one_letter_code
_entity_poly.pdbx_strand_id
1 'polypeptide(L)'
;MEVNLTIKERLTKANQAHLLAYWSELNNEQQQTLLHDINEIDFDRVAKAYNSIKQELLSDTTNSNKEIKEECIDDIMEPVPDTVTGSINETSKEQLERYRQRGLKAIAEGSVCVLLLAGGQGTRLGVDYPKGMYDVGLPSKKTLYQIQAERIRR
;
A
#
# COMPACT_ATOMS: atom_id res chain seq x y z
N MET A 1 5.90 9.88 35.84
CA MET A 1 4.56 9.25 35.94
C MET A 1 4.72 7.77 35.69
N GLU A 2 4.10 6.92 36.52
CA GLU A 2 4.11 5.46 36.31
C GLU A 2 3.24 5.10 35.09
N VAL A 3 3.66 4.07 34.35
CA VAL A 3 2.88 3.54 33.23
C VAL A 3 1.54 3.02 33.74
N ASN A 4 0.45 3.34 33.05
CA ASN A 4 -0.85 2.75 33.33
C ASN A 4 -0.78 1.21 33.27
N LEU A 5 -1.07 0.55 34.40
CA LEU A 5 -1.02 -0.91 34.55
C LEU A 5 -1.78 -1.65 33.45
N THR A 6 -2.93 -1.13 33.01
CA THR A 6 -3.76 -1.72 31.96
C THR A 6 -3.04 -1.79 30.61
N ILE A 7 -2.21 -0.78 30.28
CA ILE A 7 -1.45 -0.74 29.02
C ILE A 7 -0.30 -1.73 29.07
N LYS A 8 0.39 -1.78 30.20
CA LYS A 8 1.48 -2.75 30.42
C LYS A 8 0.96 -4.19 30.31
N GLU A 9 -0.20 -4.49 30.87
CA GLU A 9 -0.84 -5.80 30.75
C GLU A 9 -1.24 -6.15 29.32
N ARG A 10 -1.84 -5.20 28.58
CA ARG A 10 -2.20 -5.39 27.17
C ARG A 10 -0.98 -5.74 26.31
N LEU A 11 0.08 -4.96 26.44
CA LEU A 11 1.33 -5.21 25.72
C LEU A 11 1.99 -6.52 26.14
N THR A 12 1.95 -6.87 27.42
CA THR A 12 2.50 -8.14 27.91
C THR A 12 1.75 -9.33 27.32
N LYS A 13 0.41 -9.28 27.27
CA LYS A 13 -0.41 -10.33 26.63
C LYS A 13 -0.08 -10.49 25.14
N ALA A 14 0.20 -9.38 24.45
CA ALA A 14 0.61 -9.37 23.05
C ALA A 14 2.10 -9.70 22.82
N ASN A 15 2.89 -9.94 23.88
CA ASN A 15 4.34 -10.10 23.84
C ASN A 15 5.10 -8.88 23.26
N GLN A 16 4.58 -7.67 23.50
CA GLN A 16 5.08 -6.38 23.02
C GLN A 16 5.49 -5.43 24.17
N ALA A 17 5.75 -5.97 25.37
CA ALA A 17 6.12 -5.16 26.54
C ALA A 17 7.42 -4.34 26.35
N HIS A 18 8.27 -4.73 25.39
CA HIS A 18 9.51 -4.04 25.06
C HIS A 18 9.31 -2.61 24.54
N LEU A 19 8.11 -2.27 24.05
CA LEU A 19 7.78 -0.89 23.65
C LEU A 19 7.87 0.11 24.81
N LEU A 20 7.83 -0.36 26.07
CA LEU A 20 7.96 0.46 27.27
C LEU A 20 9.36 0.41 27.90
N ALA A 21 10.36 -0.21 27.24
CA ALA A 21 11.68 -0.44 27.82
C ALA A 21 12.38 0.85 28.30
N TYR A 22 12.17 1.96 27.59
CA TYR A 22 12.80 3.26 27.87
C TYR A 22 11.83 4.29 28.45
N TRP A 23 10.68 3.86 28.98
CA TRP A 23 9.63 4.77 29.46
C TRP A 23 10.12 5.81 30.48
N SER A 24 11.03 5.42 31.37
CA SER A 24 11.61 6.30 32.40
C SER A 24 12.51 7.40 31.85
N GLU A 25 13.00 7.26 30.61
CA GLU A 25 13.87 8.24 29.95
C GLU A 25 13.07 9.29 29.15
N LEU A 26 11.77 9.04 28.93
CA LEU A 26 10.90 9.91 28.16
C LEU A 26 10.39 11.10 28.98
N ASN A 27 10.32 12.27 28.33
CA ASN A 27 9.61 13.42 28.89
C ASN A 27 8.08 13.25 28.77
N ASN A 28 7.31 14.13 29.39
CA ASN A 28 5.84 14.00 29.43
C ASN A 28 5.18 14.03 28.05
N GLU A 29 5.69 14.84 27.12
CA GLU A 29 5.16 14.93 25.75
C GLU A 29 5.43 13.64 24.97
N GLN A 30 6.65 13.13 25.04
CA GLN A 30 7.04 11.86 24.43
C GLN A 30 6.25 10.68 25.00
N GLN A 31 6.02 10.66 26.31
CA GLN A 31 5.17 9.67 26.97
C GLN A 31 3.74 9.72 26.43
N GLN A 32 3.15 10.91 26.25
CA GLN A 32 1.81 11.06 25.70
C GLN A 32 1.72 10.59 24.24
N THR A 33 2.68 10.96 23.40
CA THR A 33 2.75 10.51 22.00
C THR A 33 2.86 8.99 21.91
N LEU A 34 3.77 8.39 22.66
CA LEU A 34 3.94 6.94 22.68
C LEU A 34 2.66 6.21 23.12
N LEU A 35 1.97 6.74 24.14
CA LEU A 35 0.69 6.15 24.58
C LEU A 35 -0.41 6.30 23.55
N HIS A 36 -0.45 7.42 22.83
CA HIS A 36 -1.38 7.61 21.73
C HIS A 36 -1.16 6.56 20.65
N ASP A 37 0.07 6.41 20.16
CA ASP A 37 0.44 5.44 19.13
C ASP A 37 0.13 4.01 19.57
N ILE A 38 0.49 3.64 20.80
CA ILE A 38 0.18 2.32 21.38
C ILE A 38 -1.32 2.06 21.40
N ASN A 39 -2.16 3.07 21.61
CA ASN A 39 -3.62 2.92 21.65
C ASN A 39 -4.28 2.84 20.28
N GLU A 40 -3.66 3.37 19.23
CA GLU A 40 -4.16 3.22 17.86
C GLU A 40 -3.86 1.84 17.25
N ILE A 41 -2.89 1.11 17.81
CA ILE A 41 -2.47 -0.20 17.30
C ILE A 41 -3.32 -1.34 17.87
N ASP A 42 -3.93 -2.12 16.97
CA ASP A 42 -4.49 -3.44 17.27
C ASP A 42 -3.38 -4.50 17.27
N PHE A 43 -2.79 -4.74 18.44
CA PHE A 43 -1.69 -5.70 18.60
C PHE A 43 -2.08 -7.15 18.31
N ASP A 44 -3.34 -7.53 18.54
CA ASP A 44 -3.81 -8.89 18.24
C ASP A 44 -3.85 -9.11 16.73
N ARG A 45 -4.31 -8.11 15.97
CA ARG A 45 -4.29 -8.15 14.51
C ARG A 45 -2.87 -8.19 13.96
N VAL A 46 -1.96 -7.38 14.49
CA VAL A 46 -0.55 -7.38 14.09
C VAL A 46 0.10 -8.74 14.36
N ALA A 47 -0.10 -9.30 15.56
CA ALA A 47 0.44 -10.59 15.93
C ALA A 47 -0.11 -11.72 15.04
N LYS A 48 -1.42 -11.70 14.74
CA LYS A 48 -2.04 -12.65 13.81
C LYS A 48 -1.40 -12.57 12.43
N ALA A 49 -1.32 -11.39 11.83
CA ALA A 49 -0.74 -11.20 10.50
C ALA A 49 0.73 -11.66 10.46
N TYR A 50 1.53 -11.29 11.46
CA TYR A 50 2.92 -11.71 11.56
C TYR A 50 3.06 -13.23 11.67
N ASN A 51 2.27 -13.87 12.53
CA ASN A 51 2.35 -15.31 12.73
C ASN A 51 1.88 -16.09 11.49
N SER A 52 0.86 -15.61 10.77
CA SER A 52 0.42 -16.21 9.51
C SER A 52 1.52 -16.19 8.46
N ILE A 53 2.15 -15.02 8.24
CA ILE A 53 3.24 -14.88 7.27
C ILE A 53 4.46 -15.73 7.70
N LYS A 54 4.80 -15.72 8.99
CA LYS A 54 5.92 -16.52 9.51
C LYS A 54 5.69 -18.01 9.33
N GLN A 55 4.46 -18.51 9.53
CA GLN A 55 4.13 -19.91 9.33
C GLN A 55 4.28 -20.32 7.86
N GLU A 56 3.75 -19.52 6.94
CA GLU A 56 3.85 -19.75 5.49
C GLU A 56 5.30 -19.79 5.01
N LEU A 57 6.13 -18.81 5.40
CA LEU A 57 7.55 -18.77 5.04
C LEU A 57 8.37 -19.94 5.61
N LEU A 58 7.99 -20.46 6.78
CA LEU A 58 8.69 -21.57 7.43
C LEU A 58 8.25 -22.93 6.88
N SER A 59 6.99 -23.10 6.46
CA SER A 59 6.51 -24.35 5.85
C SER A 59 7.24 -24.68 4.55
N ASP A 60 7.65 -23.68 3.78
CA ASP A 60 8.44 -23.84 2.55
C ASP A 60 9.88 -24.32 2.84
N THR A 61 10.40 -24.02 4.03
CA THR A 61 11.77 -24.37 4.42
C THR A 61 11.87 -25.78 5.02
N THR A 62 10.81 -26.29 5.67
CA THR A 62 10.83 -27.59 6.37
C THR A 62 10.32 -28.77 5.54
N ASN A 63 9.66 -28.53 4.39
CA ASN A 63 9.12 -29.58 3.52
C ASN A 63 10.10 -30.04 2.43
N SER A 64 11.42 -30.02 2.68
CA SER A 64 12.42 -30.58 1.77
C SER A 64 12.34 -32.11 1.59
N ASN A 65 11.41 -32.79 2.28
CA ASN A 65 11.21 -34.25 2.25
C ASN A 65 9.74 -34.67 2.02
N LYS A 66 8.91 -33.86 1.35
CA LYS A 66 7.59 -34.33 0.86
C LYS A 66 7.63 -34.46 -0.66
N GLU A 67 7.66 -35.71 -1.12
CA GLU A 67 7.41 -36.13 -2.51
C GLU A 67 5.93 -35.88 -2.91
N ILE A 68 5.46 -34.65 -2.75
CA ILE A 68 4.25 -34.17 -3.40
C ILE A 68 4.72 -32.94 -4.16
N LYS A 69 4.93 -33.11 -5.48
CA LYS A 69 5.00 -31.98 -6.41
C LYS A 69 3.61 -31.34 -6.41
N GLU A 70 3.30 -30.55 -5.38
CA GLU A 70 2.31 -29.50 -5.54
C GLU A 70 2.88 -28.61 -6.63
N GLU A 71 2.20 -28.55 -7.77
CA GLU A 71 2.60 -27.72 -8.90
C GLU A 71 2.91 -26.32 -8.36
N CYS A 72 4.10 -25.81 -8.65
CA CYS A 72 4.42 -24.43 -8.27
C CYS A 72 3.37 -23.55 -8.96
N ILE A 73 2.94 -22.46 -8.34
CA ILE A 73 1.97 -21.54 -8.97
C ILE A 73 2.47 -21.13 -10.36
N ASP A 74 3.77 -20.97 -10.51
CA ASP A 74 4.44 -20.67 -11.78
C ASP A 74 4.20 -21.74 -12.86
N ASP A 75 4.06 -23.01 -12.48
CA ASP A 75 3.84 -24.14 -13.40
C ASP A 75 2.42 -24.15 -13.99
N ILE A 76 1.45 -23.51 -13.31
CA ILE A 76 0.04 -23.41 -13.73
C ILE A 76 -0.34 -22.03 -14.28
N MET A 77 0.63 -21.10 -14.36
CA MET A 77 0.38 -19.77 -14.92
C MET A 77 0.28 -19.81 -16.44
N GLU A 78 -0.86 -19.35 -16.96
CA GLU A 78 -1.11 -19.19 -18.40
C GLU A 78 -1.35 -17.72 -18.78
N PRO A 79 -1.14 -17.34 -20.05
CA PRO A 79 -1.51 -16.01 -20.53
C PRO A 79 -3.00 -15.69 -20.33
N VAL A 80 -3.31 -14.42 -20.10
CA VAL A 80 -4.71 -13.97 -20.03
C VAL A 80 -5.39 -14.17 -21.39
N PRO A 81 -6.59 -14.76 -21.46
CA PRO A 81 -7.25 -15.05 -22.74
C PRO A 81 -7.53 -13.81 -23.60
N ASP A 82 -7.40 -13.95 -24.92
CA ASP A 82 -7.63 -12.87 -25.90
C ASP A 82 -9.06 -12.30 -25.87
N THR A 83 -10.03 -13.08 -25.38
CA THR A 83 -11.43 -12.65 -25.26
C THR A 83 -11.65 -11.54 -24.23
N VAL A 84 -10.71 -11.33 -23.31
CA VAL A 84 -10.77 -10.30 -22.26
C VAL A 84 -9.60 -9.31 -22.31
N THR A 85 -8.72 -9.44 -23.31
CA THR A 85 -7.60 -8.50 -23.54
C THR A 85 -7.88 -7.62 -24.76
N GLY A 86 -7.21 -6.47 -24.82
CA GLY A 86 -7.30 -5.56 -25.95
C GLY A 86 -6.02 -4.74 -26.09
N SER A 87 -5.64 -4.46 -27.33
CA SER A 87 -4.42 -3.71 -27.67
C SER A 87 -4.76 -2.46 -28.47
N ILE A 88 -4.23 -1.30 -28.06
CA ILE A 88 -4.43 -0.04 -28.79
C ILE A 88 -3.87 -0.13 -30.22
N ASN A 89 -2.75 -0.85 -30.41
CA ASN A 89 -2.09 -0.95 -31.71
C ASN A 89 -2.82 -1.85 -32.70
N GLU A 90 -3.60 -2.81 -32.20
CA GLU A 90 -4.31 -3.82 -33.01
C GLU A 90 -5.81 -3.49 -33.15
N THR A 91 -6.32 -2.54 -32.38
CA THR A 91 -7.72 -2.10 -32.44
C THR A 91 -7.91 -1.07 -33.55
N SER A 92 -8.96 -1.23 -34.35
CA SER A 92 -9.28 -0.27 -35.41
C SER A 92 -9.59 1.13 -34.85
N LYS A 93 -9.37 2.16 -35.68
CA LYS A 93 -9.63 3.56 -35.28
C LYS A 93 -11.09 3.79 -34.91
N GLU A 94 -12.01 3.16 -35.63
CA GLU A 94 -13.46 3.27 -35.39
C GLU A 94 -13.84 2.71 -34.02
N GLN A 95 -13.24 1.58 -33.64
CA GLN A 95 -13.51 0.94 -32.36
C GLN A 95 -12.87 1.72 -31.20
N LEU A 96 -11.66 2.24 -31.38
CA LEU A 96 -11.02 3.13 -30.39
C LEU A 96 -11.85 4.40 -30.16
N GLU A 97 -12.37 5.00 -31.23
CA GLU A 97 -13.23 6.17 -31.14
C GLU A 97 -14.55 5.85 -30.41
N ARG A 98 -15.14 4.68 -30.68
CA ARG A 98 -16.32 4.20 -29.95
C ARG A 98 -16.05 4.06 -28.44
N TYR A 99 -14.90 3.50 -28.04
CA TYR A 99 -14.51 3.40 -26.63
C TYR A 99 -14.33 4.77 -25.99
N ARG A 100 -13.66 5.69 -26.70
CA ARG A 100 -13.45 7.07 -26.25
C ARG A 100 -14.77 7.78 -25.99
N GLN A 101 -15.72 7.71 -26.92
CA GLN A 101 -17.03 8.33 -26.79
C GLN A 101 -17.83 7.75 -25.61
N ARG A 102 -17.79 6.43 -25.42
CA ARG A 102 -18.43 5.78 -24.28
C ARG A 102 -17.83 6.24 -22.94
N GLY A 103 -16.51 6.35 -22.86
CA GLY A 103 -15.83 6.86 -21.66
C GLY A 103 -16.18 8.31 -21.35
N LEU A 104 -16.16 9.18 -22.37
CA LEU A 104 -16.53 10.59 -22.20
C LEU A 104 -18.00 10.77 -21.78
N LYS A 105 -18.90 9.93 -22.31
CA LYS A 105 -20.30 9.92 -21.87
C LYS A 105 -20.40 9.59 -20.38
N ALA A 106 -19.71 8.55 -19.90
CA ALA A 106 -19.71 8.19 -18.49
C ALA A 106 -19.12 9.30 -17.59
N ILE A 107 -18.10 10.01 -18.06
CA ILE A 107 -17.54 11.20 -17.37
C ILE A 107 -18.60 12.30 -17.29
N ALA A 108 -19.26 12.63 -18.41
CA ALA A 108 -20.31 13.65 -18.46
C ALA A 108 -21.52 13.31 -17.56
N GLU A 109 -21.80 12.03 -17.37
CA GLU A 109 -22.85 11.51 -16.48
C GLU A 109 -22.40 11.45 -15.00
N GLY A 110 -21.17 11.86 -14.67
CA GLY A 110 -20.65 11.82 -13.30
C GLY A 110 -20.41 10.40 -12.76
N SER A 111 -20.30 9.41 -13.64
CA SER A 111 -20.17 7.98 -13.30
C SER A 111 -18.71 7.51 -13.19
N VAL A 112 -17.76 8.44 -13.18
CA VAL A 112 -16.31 8.14 -13.17
C VAL A 112 -15.64 8.91 -12.03
N CYS A 113 -14.82 8.20 -11.25
CA CYS A 113 -13.93 8.78 -10.25
C CYS A 113 -12.49 8.30 -10.45
N VAL A 114 -11.53 9.04 -9.88
CA VAL A 114 -10.10 8.68 -9.88
C VAL A 114 -9.64 8.49 -8.45
N LEU A 115 -9.04 7.33 -8.17
CA LEU A 115 -8.35 7.06 -6.91
C LEU A 115 -6.84 7.15 -7.13
N LEU A 116 -6.21 8.19 -6.56
CA LEU A 116 -4.77 8.39 -6.68
C LEU A 116 -4.03 7.78 -5.48
N LEU A 117 -3.19 6.77 -5.74
CA LEU A 117 -2.33 6.16 -4.72
C LEU A 117 -1.08 7.03 -4.52
N ALA A 118 -1.13 7.88 -3.49
CA ALA A 118 -0.14 8.93 -3.23
C ALA A 118 0.66 8.77 -1.91
N GLY A 119 0.61 7.60 -1.26
CA GLY A 119 1.22 7.39 0.06
C GLY A 119 2.76 7.27 0.07
N GLY A 120 3.41 7.27 -1.09
CA GLY A 120 4.86 7.14 -1.17
C GLY A 120 5.60 8.45 -0.85
N GLN A 121 6.55 8.38 0.09
CA GLN A 121 7.52 9.45 0.33
C GLN A 121 8.58 9.52 -0.78
N GLY A 122 9.07 10.72 -1.08
CA GLY A 122 10.07 10.98 -2.11
C GLY A 122 11.50 10.58 -1.78
N THR A 123 11.74 9.74 -0.76
CA THR A 123 13.08 9.47 -0.22
C THR A 123 14.05 8.90 -1.25
N ARG A 124 13.60 8.02 -2.16
CA ARG A 124 14.44 7.51 -3.27
C ARG A 124 14.79 8.58 -4.32
N LEU A 125 14.04 9.68 -4.36
CA LEU A 125 14.30 10.85 -5.20
C LEU A 125 15.17 11.91 -4.47
N GLY A 126 15.60 11.63 -3.24
CA GLY A 126 16.43 12.55 -2.45
C GLY A 126 15.67 13.74 -1.88
N VAL A 127 14.34 13.63 -1.74
CA VAL A 127 13.48 14.69 -1.19
C VAL A 127 12.65 14.17 -0.02
N ASP A 128 12.30 15.07 0.88
CA ASP A 128 11.52 14.82 2.11
C ASP A 128 10.02 15.04 1.94
N TYR A 129 9.59 15.55 0.79
CA TYR A 129 8.18 15.80 0.47
C TYR A 129 7.54 14.66 -0.38
N PRO A 130 6.19 14.62 -0.48
CA PRO A 130 5.48 13.61 -1.26
C PRO A 130 5.90 13.58 -2.73
N LYS A 131 5.99 12.38 -3.31
CA LYS A 131 6.46 12.20 -4.70
C LYS A 131 5.67 13.02 -5.73
N GLY A 132 4.37 13.22 -5.53
CA GLY A 132 3.55 13.99 -6.46
C GLY A 132 3.90 15.49 -6.54
N MET A 133 4.62 16.02 -5.54
CA MET A 133 5.11 17.41 -5.54
C MET A 133 6.43 17.57 -6.29
N TYR A 134 6.99 16.49 -6.83
CA TYR A 134 8.27 16.54 -7.54
C TYR A 134 8.16 17.31 -8.85
N ASP A 135 9.06 18.29 -9.05
CA ASP A 135 9.29 18.96 -10.34
C ASP A 135 10.33 18.16 -11.12
N VAL A 136 9.90 17.61 -12.26
CA VAL A 136 10.77 16.82 -13.16
C VAL A 136 11.61 17.68 -14.10
N GLY A 137 11.57 19.01 -13.95
CA GLY A 137 12.39 19.95 -14.71
C GLY A 137 11.77 20.40 -16.03
N LEU A 138 10.44 20.31 -16.17
CA LEU A 138 9.76 20.83 -17.37
C LEU A 138 9.91 22.36 -17.46
N PRO A 139 9.84 22.97 -18.66
CA PRO A 139 9.85 24.43 -18.82
C PRO A 139 8.77 25.14 -17.99
N SER A 140 7.62 24.49 -17.78
CA SER A 140 6.50 25.00 -17.00
C SER A 140 6.67 24.88 -15.48
N LYS A 141 7.68 24.14 -15.00
CA LYS A 141 7.94 23.87 -13.57
C LYS A 141 6.77 23.23 -12.80
N LYS A 142 5.84 22.61 -13.52
CA LYS A 142 4.66 21.97 -12.91
C LYS A 142 5.06 20.68 -12.21
N THR A 143 4.52 20.48 -11.02
CA THR A 143 4.62 19.22 -10.30
C THR A 143 3.79 18.12 -10.97
N LEU A 144 4.06 16.85 -10.63
CA LEU A 144 3.26 15.73 -11.12
C LEU A 144 1.77 15.88 -10.76
N TYR A 145 1.44 16.36 -9.55
CA TYR A 145 0.06 16.63 -9.16
C TYR A 145 -0.60 17.67 -10.04
N GLN A 146 0.08 18.78 -10.34
CA GLN A 146 -0.49 19.81 -11.18
C GLN A 146 -0.75 19.29 -12.60
N ILE A 147 0.18 18.51 -13.17
CA ILE A 147 0.02 17.92 -14.50
C ILE A 147 -1.19 16.97 -14.53
N GLN A 148 -1.38 16.14 -13.51
CA GLN A 148 -2.51 15.23 -13.41
C GLN A 148 -3.83 15.98 -13.21
N ALA A 149 -3.87 16.99 -12.34
CA ALA A 149 -5.05 17.81 -12.10
C ALA A 149 -5.50 18.56 -13.36
N GLU A 150 -4.55 19.10 -14.13
CA GLU A 150 -4.86 19.77 -15.39
C GLU A 150 -5.38 18.83 -16.48
N ARG A 151 -5.04 17.53 -16.44
CA ARG A 151 -5.65 16.52 -17.32
C ARG A 151 -7.09 16.22 -16.95
N ILE A 152 -7.42 16.22 -15.66
CA ILE A 152 -8.79 16.01 -15.17
C ILE A 152 -9.68 17.22 -15.49
N ARG A 153 -9.12 18.43 -15.44
CA ARG A 153 -9.85 19.68 -15.75
C ARG A 153 -10.16 19.86 -17.25
N ARG A 154 -9.43 19.18 -18.13
CA ARG A 154 -9.58 19.29 -19.59
C ARG A 154 -10.73 18.43 -20.09
#